data_AF-A0A3N5XM22-F1
#
_entry.id   AF-A0A3N5XM22-F1
#
_cell.length_a   1.000
_cell.length_b   1.000
_cell.length_c   1.000
_cell.angle_alpha   90.00
_cell.angle_beta   90.00
_cell.angle_gamma   90.00
#
_symmetry.space_group_name_H-M   'P 1'
#
loop_
_entity.id
_entity.type
_entity.pdbx_description
1 polymer ?
#
loop_
_entity_poly.entity_id
_entity_poly.type
_entity_poly.pdbx_seq_one_letter_code
_entity_poly.pdbx_strand_id
1 'polypeptide(L)'
;MSGAALVRLSGALAEARPMPRAALYELARVGRRRLLGEVIRVQGDLATLQVYEDTNGLEIGEPVESTGNALTVSLGPGLLGAILDGIGRPLGRLAEQTGDFIRPGAEAATLEAGARWQFTPVVRVGESVQGGDVIGTVPERPGLEHRVLVPPGVVGIVAAIEAGEFTVTDAVGRLEDGTPLRLAHAWPVRRPRPVAEQLPDDRPFVTGQRVFDFLFPVAEGGAVVVPGGFGTGKTVIEQSLAKYADADIVVYIG
;
A
#
# COMPACT_ATOMS: atom_id res chain seq x y z
N MET A 1 9.21 -27.13 0.05
CA MET A 1 10.19 -26.07 -0.27
C MET A 1 10.50 -26.18 -1.76
N SER A 2 10.19 -25.16 -2.54
CA SER A 2 10.57 -25.12 -3.96
C SER A 2 12.10 -25.06 -4.02
N GLY A 3 12.75 -26.05 -4.63
CA GLY A 3 14.20 -26.06 -4.86
C GLY A 3 14.64 -25.08 -5.95
N ALA A 4 13.93 -23.95 -6.11
CA ALA A 4 14.23 -22.95 -7.12
C ALA A 4 15.54 -22.25 -6.75
N ALA A 5 16.41 -22.10 -7.73
CA ALA A 5 17.69 -21.45 -7.57
C ALA A 5 17.92 -20.42 -8.68
N LEU A 6 18.70 -19.40 -8.37
CA LEU A 6 19.14 -18.38 -9.31
C LEU A 6 19.96 -19.04 -10.42
N VAL A 7 19.57 -18.85 -11.68
CA VAL A 7 20.27 -19.39 -12.86
C VAL A 7 20.87 -18.29 -13.74
N ARG A 8 20.40 -17.05 -13.60
CA ARG A 8 20.97 -15.87 -14.27
C ARG A 8 20.81 -14.62 -13.42
N LEU A 9 21.78 -13.72 -13.50
CA LEU A 9 21.72 -12.38 -12.90
C LEU A 9 22.24 -11.34 -13.90
N SER A 10 21.51 -10.24 -14.06
CA SER A 10 21.87 -9.14 -14.96
C SER A 10 21.32 -7.82 -14.40
N GLY A 11 22.16 -7.11 -13.63
CA GLY A 11 21.70 -5.98 -12.83
C GLY A 11 20.57 -6.41 -11.89
N ALA A 12 19.48 -5.64 -11.88
CA ALA A 12 18.29 -5.94 -11.08
C ALA A 12 17.41 -7.08 -11.63
N LEU A 13 17.74 -7.66 -12.80
CA LEU A 13 17.01 -8.80 -13.35
C LEU A 13 17.66 -10.12 -12.91
N ALA A 14 16.86 -10.96 -12.27
CA ALA A 14 17.22 -12.31 -11.87
C ALA A 14 16.38 -13.33 -12.64
N GLU A 15 16.93 -14.52 -12.91
CA GLU A 15 16.15 -15.66 -13.39
C GLU A 15 16.33 -16.83 -12.44
N ALA A 16 15.24 -17.55 -12.18
CA ALA A 16 15.23 -18.67 -11.25
C ALA A 16 14.51 -19.88 -11.85
N ARG A 17 15.06 -21.07 -11.56
CA ARG A 17 14.52 -22.37 -11.99
C ARG A 17 14.79 -23.44 -10.91
N PRO A 18 13.90 -24.42 -10.69
CA PRO A 18 12.54 -24.52 -11.25
C PRO A 18 11.50 -23.77 -10.42
N MET A 19 10.70 -22.93 -11.07
CA MET A 19 9.56 -22.19 -10.52
C MET A 19 8.24 -22.53 -11.25
N PRO A 20 7.77 -23.80 -11.22
CA PRO A 20 6.64 -24.26 -12.03
C PRO A 20 5.27 -23.69 -11.60
N ARG A 21 5.19 -23.07 -10.42
CA ARG A 21 3.98 -22.45 -9.87
C ARG A 21 4.07 -20.93 -9.77
N ALA A 22 5.13 -20.31 -10.30
CA ALA A 22 5.25 -18.87 -10.28
C ALA A 22 4.12 -18.23 -11.09
N ALA A 23 3.47 -17.23 -10.49
CA ALA A 23 2.50 -16.40 -11.16
C ALA A 23 3.11 -15.03 -11.52
N LEU A 24 2.59 -14.39 -12.58
CA LEU A 24 2.96 -13.02 -12.90
C LEU A 24 2.59 -12.08 -11.75
N TYR A 25 3.48 -11.15 -11.41
CA TYR A 25 3.41 -10.20 -10.30
C TYR A 25 3.50 -10.81 -8.89
N GLU A 26 3.79 -12.11 -8.79
CA GLU A 26 4.05 -12.75 -7.51
C GLU A 26 5.39 -12.27 -6.95
N LEU A 27 5.43 -11.97 -5.65
CA LEU A 27 6.66 -11.65 -4.95
C LEU A 27 7.45 -12.93 -4.65
N ALA A 28 8.77 -12.79 -4.66
CA ALA A 28 9.70 -13.83 -4.27
C ALA A 28 10.85 -13.24 -3.42
N ARG A 29 11.48 -14.11 -2.64
CA ARG A 29 12.71 -13.81 -1.88
C ARG A 29 13.90 -14.37 -2.64
N VAL A 30 14.81 -13.50 -3.05
CA VAL A 30 15.94 -13.84 -3.91
C VAL A 30 17.22 -13.89 -3.06
N GLY A 31 17.86 -15.05 -3.10
CA GLY A 31 19.11 -15.32 -2.42
C GLY A 31 19.00 -15.51 -0.92
N ARG A 32 20.14 -15.81 -0.29
CA ARG A 32 20.28 -16.01 1.16
C ARG A 32 19.96 -14.75 1.96
N ARG A 33 20.16 -13.58 1.32
CA ARG A 33 19.80 -12.27 1.86
C ARG A 33 18.30 -11.94 1.72
N ARG A 34 17.52 -12.84 1.11
CA ARG A 34 16.05 -12.74 0.97
C ARG A 34 15.58 -11.42 0.34
N LEU A 35 16.31 -10.95 -0.67
CA LEU A 35 15.99 -9.70 -1.36
C LEU A 35 14.60 -9.77 -1.97
N LEU A 36 13.83 -8.69 -1.88
CA LEU A 36 12.49 -8.69 -2.46
C LEU A 36 12.58 -8.59 -4.00
N GLY A 37 11.97 -9.54 -4.69
CA GLY A 37 11.79 -9.49 -6.14
C GLY A 37 10.35 -9.78 -6.55
N GLU A 38 9.98 -9.35 -7.75
CA GLU A 38 8.67 -9.58 -8.35
C GLU A 38 8.81 -10.34 -9.67
N VAL A 39 8.01 -11.38 -9.85
CA VAL A 39 7.97 -12.14 -11.10
C VAL A 39 7.35 -11.28 -12.21
N ILE A 40 8.13 -10.94 -13.23
CA ILE A 40 7.70 -10.13 -14.38
C ILE A 40 7.51 -10.96 -15.65
N ARG A 41 7.95 -12.22 -15.65
CA ARG A 41 7.78 -13.16 -16.78
C ARG A 41 7.85 -14.59 -16.29
N VAL A 42 7.01 -15.46 -16.87
CA VAL A 42 7.02 -16.91 -16.65
C VAL A 42 7.13 -17.62 -17.99
N GLN A 43 8.08 -18.55 -18.13
CA GLN A 43 8.30 -19.37 -19.31
C GLN A 43 8.56 -20.83 -18.88
N GLY A 44 7.50 -21.65 -18.88
CA GLY A 44 7.59 -23.01 -18.35
C GLY A 44 7.91 -23.00 -16.86
N ASP A 45 9.06 -23.56 -16.47
CA ASP A 45 9.56 -23.56 -15.09
C ASP A 45 10.59 -22.43 -14.81
N LEU A 46 10.82 -21.53 -15.76
CA LEU A 46 11.70 -20.38 -15.59
C LEU A 46 10.88 -19.15 -15.25
N ALA A 47 11.24 -18.48 -14.16
CA ALA A 47 10.70 -17.17 -13.81
C ALA A 47 11.79 -16.10 -13.97
N THR A 48 11.45 -14.98 -14.60
CA THR A 48 12.26 -13.75 -14.56
C THR A 48 11.72 -12.84 -13.48
N LEU A 49 12.59 -12.40 -12.58
CA LEU A 49 12.27 -11.55 -11.45
C LEU A 49 12.94 -10.19 -11.59
N GLN A 50 12.18 -9.13 -11.30
CA GLN A 50 12.72 -7.80 -11.04
C GLN A 50 13.02 -7.69 -9.54
N VAL A 51 14.28 -7.59 -9.16
CA VAL A 51 14.70 -7.38 -7.78
C VAL A 51 14.60 -5.88 -7.46
N TYR A 52 14.03 -5.53 -6.31
CA TYR A 52 13.82 -4.14 -5.88
C TYR A 52 14.94 -3.59 -5.00
N GLU A 53 15.95 -4.41 -4.72
CA GLU A 53 17.09 -4.10 -3.86
C GLU A 53 18.40 -4.36 -4.61
N ASP A 54 19.52 -3.90 -4.04
CA ASP A 54 20.84 -4.11 -4.64
C ASP A 54 21.21 -5.60 -4.69
N THR A 55 21.42 -6.08 -5.92
CA THR A 55 21.79 -7.47 -6.24
C THR A 55 23.28 -7.76 -6.11
N ASN A 56 24.11 -6.77 -5.77
CA ASN A 56 25.55 -6.97 -5.58
C ASN A 56 25.83 -8.07 -4.54
N GLY A 57 26.67 -9.02 -4.92
CA GLY A 57 27.04 -10.16 -4.08
C GLY A 57 26.05 -11.33 -4.11
N LEU A 58 25.01 -11.30 -4.96
CA LEU A 58 24.24 -12.49 -5.28
C LEU A 58 25.04 -13.44 -6.19
N GLU A 59 24.97 -14.73 -5.89
CA GLU A 59 25.62 -15.79 -6.64
C GLU A 59 24.61 -16.68 -7.37
N ILE A 60 25.00 -17.19 -8.54
CA ILE A 60 24.24 -18.23 -9.25
C ILE A 60 24.16 -19.48 -8.36
N GLY A 61 22.98 -20.09 -8.30
CA GLY A 61 22.69 -21.23 -7.43
C GLY A 61 22.09 -20.85 -6.08
N GLU A 62 22.03 -19.56 -5.73
CA GLU A 62 21.35 -19.12 -4.52
C GLU A 62 19.83 -19.37 -4.54
N PRO A 63 19.20 -19.62 -3.38
CA PRO A 63 17.79 -20.00 -3.31
C PRO A 63 16.86 -18.87 -3.75
N VAL A 64 15.74 -19.23 -4.36
CA VAL A 64 14.63 -18.32 -4.65
C VAL A 64 13.34 -18.90 -4.08
N GLU A 65 12.67 -18.14 -3.21
CA GLU A 65 11.45 -18.58 -2.54
C GLU A 65 10.24 -17.75 -3.01
N SER A 66 9.28 -18.41 -3.63
CA SER A 66 7.97 -17.79 -3.95
C SER A 66 7.21 -17.47 -2.68
N THR A 67 6.59 -16.29 -2.61
CA THR A 67 5.74 -15.90 -1.47
C THR A 67 4.28 -16.31 -1.65
N GLY A 68 3.86 -16.66 -2.87
CA GLY A 68 2.46 -16.93 -3.22
C GLY A 68 1.57 -15.68 -3.31
N ASN A 69 2.12 -14.49 -3.04
CA ASN A 69 1.37 -13.26 -2.91
C ASN A 69 1.88 -12.19 -3.89
N ALA A 70 0.98 -11.38 -4.42
CA ALA A 70 1.36 -10.17 -5.14
C ALA A 70 1.84 -9.07 -4.17
N LEU A 71 2.44 -8.00 -4.70
CA LEU A 71 2.74 -6.83 -3.89
C LEU A 71 1.44 -6.19 -3.38
N THR A 72 1.27 -6.21 -2.07
CA THR A 72 0.12 -5.64 -1.36
C THR A 72 0.56 -4.58 -0.37
N VAL A 73 -0.29 -3.58 -0.17
CA VAL A 73 -0.17 -2.62 0.93
C VAL A 73 -1.26 -2.87 1.95
N SER A 74 -0.97 -2.71 3.24
CA SER A 74 -1.98 -2.72 4.29
C SER A 74 -2.63 -1.34 4.42
N LEU A 75 -3.95 -1.29 4.25
CA LEU A 75 -4.77 -0.09 4.33
C LEU A 75 -5.55 -0.07 5.64
N GLY A 76 -5.28 0.91 6.49
CA GLY A 76 -5.90 1.09 7.79
C GLY A 76 -5.27 2.27 8.54
N PRO A 77 -5.65 2.51 9.80
CA PRO A 77 -5.11 3.60 10.59
C PRO A 77 -3.62 3.41 10.88
N GLY A 78 -2.85 4.49 10.85
CA GLY A 78 -1.40 4.53 11.05
C GLY A 78 -0.60 4.85 9.79
N LEU A 79 -1.25 5.07 8.64
CA LEU A 79 -0.58 5.53 7.42
C LEU A 79 -0.31 7.03 7.44
N LEU A 80 -1.15 7.83 8.10
CA LEU A 80 -1.03 9.28 8.04
C LEU A 80 0.19 9.77 8.82
N GLY A 81 1.05 10.50 8.11
CA GLY A 81 2.35 10.95 8.60
C GLY A 81 3.43 9.88 8.61
N ALA A 82 3.16 8.68 8.09
CA ALA A 82 4.20 7.69 7.85
C ALA A 82 5.04 8.08 6.63
N ILE A 83 6.35 7.79 6.70
CA ILE A 83 7.26 7.91 5.56
C ILE A 83 7.57 6.50 5.09
N LEU A 84 7.13 6.18 3.87
CA LEU A 84 7.26 4.86 3.27
C LEU A 84 8.30 4.88 2.14
N ASP A 85 8.98 3.76 1.92
CA ASP A 85 9.76 3.55 0.69
C ASP A 85 8.87 3.14 -0.50
N GLY A 86 9.49 2.94 -1.66
CA GLY A 86 8.79 2.61 -2.91
C GLY A 86 8.02 1.27 -2.92
N ILE A 87 8.18 0.44 -1.88
CA ILE A 87 7.44 -0.82 -1.73
C ILE A 87 6.55 -0.84 -0.47
N GLY A 88 6.39 0.30 0.20
CA GLY A 88 5.48 0.46 1.33
C GLY A 88 6.06 0.07 2.70
N ARG A 89 7.38 -0.03 2.85
CA ARG A 89 8.03 -0.23 4.16
C ARG A 89 8.24 1.12 4.87
N PRO A 90 7.91 1.24 6.15
CA PRO A 90 8.08 2.48 6.90
C PRO A 90 9.55 2.74 7.25
N LEU A 91 10.11 3.83 6.72
CA LEU A 91 11.52 4.19 6.88
C LEU A 91 11.92 4.41 8.35
N GLY A 92 11.04 4.98 9.17
CA GLY A 92 11.31 5.17 10.60
C GLY A 92 11.58 3.86 11.33
N ARG A 93 10.75 2.84 11.10
CA ARG A 93 10.93 1.50 11.71
C ARG A 93 12.10 0.74 11.11
N LEU A 94 12.38 0.92 9.82
CA LEU A 94 13.61 0.38 9.24
C LEU A 94 14.85 0.99 9.91
N ALA A 95 14.86 2.30 10.13
CA ALA A 95 15.96 2.99 10.81
C ALA A 95 16.17 2.49 12.25
N GLU A 96 15.08 2.25 13.00
CA GLU A 96 15.17 1.64 14.34
C GLU A 96 15.82 0.24 14.33
N GLN A 97 15.60 -0.53 13.27
CA GLN A 97 16.14 -1.89 13.14
C GLN A 97 17.57 -1.94 12.57
N THR A 98 17.88 -1.08 11.59
CA THR A 98 19.10 -1.19 10.78
C THR A 98 20.09 -0.02 10.98
N GLY A 99 19.69 1.03 11.70
CA GLY A 99 20.43 2.28 11.86
C GLY A 99 20.28 3.20 10.66
N ASP A 100 21.26 4.09 10.46
CA ASP A 100 21.21 5.16 9.44
C ASP A 100 21.17 4.66 7.99
N PHE A 101 21.51 3.39 7.75
CA PHE A 101 21.54 2.78 6.43
C PHE A 101 20.54 1.63 6.33
N ILE A 102 19.78 1.60 5.24
CA ILE A 102 18.85 0.50 4.94
C ILE A 102 19.66 -0.74 4.57
N ARG A 103 19.53 -1.81 5.37
CA ARG A 103 20.16 -3.09 5.06
C ARG A 103 19.29 -3.88 4.07
N PRO A 104 19.88 -4.47 3.02
CA PRO A 104 19.10 -5.28 2.08
C PRO A 104 18.46 -6.49 2.76
N GLY A 105 17.22 -6.78 2.38
CA GLY A 105 16.40 -7.83 3.00
C GLY A 105 15.73 -7.41 4.31
N ALA A 106 15.86 -6.15 4.74
CA ALA A 106 15.14 -5.64 5.91
C ALA A 106 13.63 -5.60 5.64
N GLU A 107 12.85 -6.02 6.64
CA GLU A 107 11.39 -6.11 6.56
C GLU A 107 10.74 -5.28 7.67
N ALA A 108 9.72 -4.51 7.28
CA ALA A 108 8.83 -3.86 8.20
C ALA A 108 7.43 -3.88 7.58
N ALA A 109 6.44 -4.34 8.34
CA ALA A 109 5.04 -4.25 7.92
C ALA A 109 4.68 -2.77 7.67
N THR A 110 3.76 -2.47 6.75
CA THR A 110 3.35 -1.07 6.49
C THR A 110 2.73 -0.42 7.72
N LEU A 111 1.79 -1.11 8.36
CA LEU A 111 1.11 -0.68 9.59
C LEU A 111 1.80 -1.24 10.83
N GLU A 112 1.72 -0.52 11.95
CA GLU A 112 2.27 -0.96 13.23
C GLU A 112 1.29 -1.92 13.91
N ALA A 113 1.66 -3.19 14.03
CA ALA A 113 0.79 -4.21 14.59
C ALA A 113 0.47 -3.99 16.09
N GLY A 114 1.38 -3.35 16.83
CA GLY A 114 1.19 -3.07 18.26
C GLY A 114 0.39 -1.80 18.58
N ALA A 115 0.19 -0.92 17.60
CA ALA A 115 -0.53 0.34 17.80
C ALA A 115 -2.01 0.08 18.08
N ARG A 116 -2.53 0.68 19.16
CA ARG A 116 -3.92 0.56 19.58
C ARG A 116 -4.71 1.79 19.16
N TRP A 117 -5.93 1.54 18.69
CA TRP A 117 -6.85 2.54 18.18
C TRP A 117 -8.20 2.40 18.86
N GLN A 118 -8.77 3.53 19.28
CA GLN A 118 -10.11 3.58 19.85
C GLN A 118 -11.15 3.50 18.72
N PHE A 119 -11.79 2.34 18.58
CA PHE A 119 -12.81 2.09 17.57
C PHE A 119 -14.21 2.37 18.10
N THR A 120 -14.98 3.12 17.30
CA THR A 120 -16.39 3.41 17.55
C THR A 120 -17.22 2.85 16.39
N PRO A 121 -18.03 1.79 16.63
CA PRO A 121 -18.87 1.22 15.59
C PRO A 121 -20.01 2.18 15.21
N VAL A 122 -20.35 2.22 13.92
CA VAL A 122 -21.52 2.95 13.41
C VAL A 122 -22.64 2.01 12.93
N VAL A 123 -22.31 0.75 12.65
CA VAL A 123 -23.27 -0.31 12.29
C VAL A 123 -23.69 -1.13 13.50
N ARG A 124 -24.80 -1.86 13.39
CA ARG A 124 -25.35 -2.71 14.45
C ARG A 124 -25.36 -4.18 14.07
N VAL A 125 -25.42 -5.05 15.07
CA VAL A 125 -25.64 -6.49 14.86
C VAL A 125 -26.99 -6.71 14.14
N GLY A 126 -26.97 -7.57 13.11
CA GLY A 126 -28.11 -7.84 12.22
C GLY A 126 -28.19 -6.93 10.99
N GLU A 127 -27.30 -5.95 10.86
CA GLU A 127 -27.26 -5.05 9.70
C GLU A 127 -26.54 -5.71 8.51
N SER A 128 -27.08 -5.51 7.30
CA SER A 128 -26.47 -5.98 6.06
C SER A 128 -25.44 -4.95 5.58
N VAL A 129 -24.21 -5.40 5.34
CA VAL A 129 -23.10 -4.56 4.88
C VAL A 129 -22.45 -5.14 3.63
N GLN A 130 -21.87 -4.27 2.82
CA GLN A 130 -21.13 -4.61 1.60
C GLN A 130 -19.81 -3.82 1.51
N GLY A 131 -18.91 -4.27 0.65
CA GLY A 131 -17.62 -3.63 0.43
C GLY A 131 -17.73 -2.13 0.16
N GLY A 132 -17.03 -1.33 0.96
CA GLY A 132 -17.09 0.13 0.93
C GLY A 132 -17.97 0.76 2.02
N ASP A 133 -18.85 0.01 2.68
CA ASP A 133 -19.65 0.52 3.79
C ASP A 133 -18.77 0.84 5.00
N VAL A 134 -19.11 1.91 5.72
CA VAL A 134 -18.41 2.32 6.94
C VAL A 134 -18.95 1.49 8.12
N ILE A 135 -18.09 0.69 8.75
CA ILE A 135 -18.47 -0.10 9.94
C ILE A 135 -18.18 0.63 11.25
N GLY A 136 -17.28 1.60 11.22
CA GLY A 136 -16.98 2.45 12.35
C GLY A 136 -15.88 3.45 12.05
N THR A 137 -15.46 4.18 13.07
CA THR A 137 -14.43 5.21 12.98
C THR A 137 -13.35 5.03 14.04
N VAL A 138 -12.16 5.53 13.74
CA VAL A 138 -11.05 5.70 14.70
C VAL A 138 -10.48 7.12 14.58
N PRO A 139 -10.12 7.79 15.68
CA PRO A 139 -9.39 9.05 15.62
C PRO A 139 -7.93 8.78 15.25
N GLU A 140 -7.48 9.22 14.06
CA GLU A 140 -6.11 8.94 13.60
C GLU A 140 -5.14 10.11 13.86
N ARG A 141 -5.61 11.34 13.60
CA ARG A 141 -4.87 12.58 13.85
C ARG A 141 -5.82 13.62 14.45
N PRO A 142 -5.31 14.66 15.12
CA PRO A 142 -6.16 15.73 15.63
C PRO A 142 -7.06 16.31 14.54
N GLY A 143 -8.38 16.22 14.72
CA GLY A 143 -9.37 16.70 13.76
C GLY A 143 -9.65 15.78 12.57
N LEU A 144 -9.07 14.58 12.51
CA LEU A 144 -9.30 13.63 11.42
C LEU A 144 -9.80 12.28 11.93
N GLU A 145 -11.03 11.95 11.53
CA GLU A 145 -11.65 10.65 11.76
C GLU A 145 -11.36 9.71 10.59
N HIS A 146 -10.68 8.61 10.87
CA HIS A 146 -10.46 7.54 9.90
C HIS A 146 -11.69 6.63 9.87
N ARG A 147 -12.28 6.48 8.69
CA ARG A 147 -13.43 5.60 8.46
C ARG A 147 -12.96 4.18 8.16
N VAL A 148 -13.37 3.23 8.99
CA VAL A 148 -13.08 1.81 8.79
C VAL A 148 -14.14 1.25 7.84
N LEU A 149 -13.69 0.75 6.69
CA LEU A 149 -14.57 0.27 5.63
C LEU A 149 -14.60 -1.26 5.60
N VAL A 150 -15.73 -1.84 5.21
CA VAL A 150 -15.80 -3.25 4.78
C VAL A 150 -14.88 -3.44 3.56
N PRO A 151 -13.97 -4.42 3.56
CA PRO A 151 -13.09 -4.67 2.42
C PRO A 151 -13.89 -4.94 1.13
N PRO A 152 -13.41 -4.49 -0.04
CA PRO A 152 -14.13 -4.73 -1.30
C PRO A 152 -14.33 -6.22 -1.59
N GLY A 153 -15.52 -6.58 -2.07
CA GLY A 153 -15.90 -7.97 -2.38
C GLY A 153 -16.45 -8.77 -1.19
N VAL A 154 -16.42 -8.20 0.02
CA VAL A 154 -17.08 -8.78 1.19
C VAL A 154 -18.53 -8.29 1.26
N VAL A 155 -19.47 -9.20 1.47
CA VAL A 155 -20.90 -8.91 1.68
C VAL A 155 -21.42 -9.85 2.75
N GLY A 156 -22.24 -9.35 3.67
CA GLY A 156 -22.88 -10.21 4.66
C GLY A 156 -23.60 -9.43 5.74
N ILE A 157 -24.09 -10.15 6.75
CA ILE A 157 -24.79 -9.59 7.90
C ILE A 157 -23.84 -9.53 9.08
N VAL A 158 -23.81 -8.41 9.80
CA VAL A 158 -22.97 -8.22 10.99
C VAL A 158 -23.47 -9.12 12.12
N ALA A 159 -22.69 -10.12 12.51
CA ALA A 159 -23.03 -11.04 13.60
C ALA A 159 -22.53 -10.54 14.96
N ALA A 160 -21.40 -9.83 14.99
CA ALA A 160 -20.89 -9.16 16.18
C ALA A 160 -20.06 -7.94 15.79
N ILE A 161 -20.15 -6.88 16.59
CA ILE A 161 -19.29 -5.70 16.48
C ILE A 161 -19.17 -5.05 17.86
N GLU A 162 -17.95 -4.67 18.24
CA GLU A 162 -17.65 -4.17 19.58
C GLU A 162 -16.89 -2.84 19.51
N ALA A 163 -17.24 -1.92 20.41
CA ALA A 163 -16.47 -0.69 20.62
C ALA A 163 -15.32 -0.97 21.60
N GLY A 164 -14.20 -0.28 21.46
CA GLY A 164 -13.05 -0.46 22.35
C GLY A 164 -11.71 -0.13 21.71
N GLU A 165 -10.63 -0.51 22.39
CA GLU A 165 -9.28 -0.40 21.87
C GLU A 165 -8.87 -1.67 21.14
N PHE A 166 -8.46 -1.52 19.88
CA PHE A 166 -8.05 -2.64 19.03
C PHE A 166 -6.76 -2.29 18.29
N THR A 167 -5.96 -3.30 17.98
CA THR A 167 -4.88 -3.18 17.01
C THR A 167 -5.41 -3.35 15.58
N VAL A 168 -4.59 -3.01 14.59
CA VAL A 168 -4.92 -3.24 13.17
C VAL A 168 -5.11 -4.72 12.83
N THR A 169 -4.62 -5.63 13.68
CA THR A 169 -4.76 -7.08 13.53
C THR A 169 -5.88 -7.69 14.37
N ASP A 170 -6.52 -6.94 15.27
CA ASP A 170 -7.62 -7.48 16.04
C ASP A 170 -8.93 -7.45 15.23
N ALA A 171 -9.80 -8.41 15.49
CA ALA A 171 -11.14 -8.39 14.94
C ALA A 171 -12.01 -7.46 15.79
N VAL A 172 -12.51 -6.38 15.18
CA VAL A 172 -13.49 -5.48 15.81
C VAL A 172 -14.92 -6.02 15.71
N GLY A 173 -15.12 -7.00 14.83
CA GLY A 173 -16.39 -7.66 14.59
C GLY A 173 -16.25 -8.85 13.66
N ARG A 174 -17.38 -9.47 13.34
CA ARG A 174 -17.47 -10.57 12.37
C ARG A 174 -18.82 -10.58 11.67
N LEU A 175 -18.83 -11.11 10.45
CA LEU A 175 -20.05 -11.41 9.72
C LEU A 175 -20.61 -12.79 10.13
N GLU A 176 -21.85 -13.08 9.76
CA GLU A 176 -22.51 -14.37 10.04
C GLU A 176 -21.79 -15.57 9.43
N ASP A 177 -21.11 -15.40 8.29
CA ASP A 177 -20.30 -16.43 7.65
C ASP A 177 -18.95 -16.68 8.36
N GLY A 178 -18.67 -15.93 9.43
CA GLY A 178 -17.44 -16.00 10.22
C GLY A 178 -16.31 -15.09 9.71
N THR A 179 -16.51 -14.33 8.63
CA THR A 179 -15.50 -13.40 8.10
C THR A 179 -15.18 -12.31 9.13
N PRO A 180 -13.91 -12.16 9.56
CA PRO A 180 -13.54 -11.15 10.55
C PRO A 180 -13.48 -9.75 9.93
N LEU A 181 -14.05 -8.78 10.64
CA LEU A 181 -13.94 -7.36 10.34
C LEU A 181 -12.79 -6.78 11.18
N ARG A 182 -11.88 -6.04 10.55
CA ARG A 182 -10.66 -5.51 11.15
C ARG A 182 -10.50 -4.03 10.80
N LEU A 183 -9.64 -3.33 11.54
CA LEU A 183 -9.30 -1.93 11.23
C LEU A 183 -8.48 -1.78 9.94
N ALA A 184 -7.83 -2.86 9.48
CA ALA A 184 -7.01 -2.84 8.28
C ALA A 184 -7.28 -4.04 7.36
N HIS A 185 -7.05 -3.85 6.06
CA HIS A 185 -7.06 -4.90 5.05
C HIS A 185 -5.90 -4.76 4.07
N ALA A 186 -5.47 -5.86 3.47
CA ALA A 186 -4.45 -5.84 2.42
C ALA A 186 -5.10 -5.53 1.06
N TRP A 187 -4.41 -4.73 0.24
CA TRP A 187 -4.84 -4.44 -1.12
C TRP A 187 -3.69 -4.57 -2.14
N PRO A 188 -3.86 -5.32 -3.24
CA PRO A 188 -2.84 -5.45 -4.27
C PRO A 188 -2.63 -4.14 -5.03
N VAL A 189 -1.41 -3.63 -5.06
CA VAL A 189 -1.10 -2.27 -5.57
C VAL A 189 -1.34 -2.12 -7.08
N ARG A 190 -1.30 -3.23 -7.83
CA ARG A 190 -1.55 -3.26 -9.28
C ARG A 190 -3.03 -3.36 -9.65
N ARG A 191 -3.92 -3.50 -8.67
CA ARG A 191 -5.37 -3.55 -8.90
C ARG A 191 -5.98 -2.22 -8.46
N PRO A 192 -6.63 -1.47 -9.35
CA PRO A 192 -7.39 -0.29 -8.95
C PRO A 192 -8.43 -0.67 -7.88
N ARG A 193 -8.58 0.16 -6.84
CA ARG A 193 -9.66 -0.01 -5.87
C ARG A 193 -11.01 0.26 -6.57
N PRO A 194 -12.02 -0.59 -6.37
CA PRO A 194 -13.32 -0.40 -7.02
C PRO A 194 -14.02 0.84 -6.47
N VAL A 195 -14.75 1.53 -7.34
CA VAL A 195 -15.63 2.66 -7.03
C VAL A 195 -17.00 2.39 -7.65
N ALA A 196 -18.06 2.97 -7.11
CA ALA A 196 -19.41 2.77 -7.63
C ALA A 196 -19.59 3.38 -9.03
N GLU A 197 -19.15 4.63 -9.19
CA GLU A 197 -19.17 5.35 -10.45
C GLU A 197 -18.03 6.38 -10.50
N GLN A 198 -17.65 6.77 -11.71
CA GLN A 198 -16.76 7.91 -11.94
C GLN A 198 -17.64 9.14 -12.22
N LEU A 199 -17.47 10.17 -11.39
CA LEU A 199 -18.22 11.41 -11.53
C LEU A 199 -17.61 12.32 -12.62
N PRO A 200 -18.39 13.23 -13.21
CA PRO A 200 -17.87 14.27 -14.09
C PRO A 200 -16.95 15.26 -13.36
N ASP A 201 -16.04 15.87 -14.10
CA ASP A 201 -15.06 16.87 -13.62
C ASP A 201 -15.70 18.28 -13.53
N ASP A 202 -16.75 18.44 -12.70
CA ASP A 202 -17.54 19.68 -12.63
C ASP A 202 -17.19 20.60 -11.44
N ARG A 203 -16.38 20.12 -10.50
CA ARG A 203 -15.91 20.88 -9.33
C ARG A 203 -14.46 21.35 -9.52
N PRO A 204 -14.16 22.65 -9.37
CA PRO A 204 -12.78 23.13 -9.40
C PRO A 204 -12.02 22.71 -8.13
N PHE A 205 -10.81 22.18 -8.32
CA PHE A 205 -9.86 21.92 -7.25
C PHE A 205 -9.14 23.23 -6.88
N VAL A 206 -9.48 23.78 -5.71
CA VAL A 206 -8.91 25.04 -5.23
C VAL A 206 -7.47 24.79 -4.74
N THR A 207 -6.49 25.33 -5.44
CA THR A 207 -5.07 25.09 -5.14
C THR A 207 -4.46 26.13 -4.19
N GLY A 208 -5.11 27.28 -4.03
CA GLY A 208 -4.59 28.45 -3.32
C GLY A 208 -3.55 29.23 -4.13
N GLN A 209 -3.27 28.82 -5.37
CA GLN A 209 -2.30 29.49 -6.26
C GLN A 209 -3.04 30.22 -7.37
N ARG A 210 -2.92 31.57 -7.38
CA ARG A 210 -3.63 32.43 -8.34
C ARG A 210 -3.49 31.98 -9.81
N VAL A 211 -2.30 31.52 -10.20
CA VAL A 211 -2.06 31.09 -11.59
C VAL A 211 -2.88 29.84 -11.95
N PHE A 212 -3.02 28.88 -11.03
CA PHE A 212 -3.82 27.69 -11.27
C PHE A 212 -5.30 27.99 -11.07
N ASP A 213 -5.68 28.70 -10.01
CA ASP A 213 -7.10 28.94 -9.72
C ASP A 213 -7.80 29.84 -10.76
N PHE A 214 -7.07 30.77 -11.40
CA PHE A 214 -7.65 31.71 -12.37
C PHE A 214 -7.30 31.45 -13.83
N LEU A 215 -6.07 31.04 -14.15
CA LEU A 215 -5.61 30.90 -15.54
C LEU A 215 -5.62 29.45 -16.04
N PHE A 216 -5.31 28.51 -15.15
CA PHE A 216 -5.19 27.08 -15.49
C PHE A 216 -5.88 26.20 -14.44
N PRO A 217 -7.22 26.35 -14.26
CA PRO A 217 -7.93 25.62 -13.22
C PRO A 217 -7.92 24.12 -13.48
N VAL A 218 -7.90 23.37 -12.39
CA VAL A 218 -7.90 21.91 -12.37
C VAL A 218 -9.21 21.49 -11.73
N ALA A 219 -9.84 20.43 -12.23
CA ALA A 219 -11.01 19.85 -11.56
C ALA A 219 -10.59 18.92 -10.41
N GLU A 220 -11.43 18.78 -9.38
CA GLU A 220 -11.27 17.73 -8.36
C GLU A 220 -11.25 16.35 -9.03
N GLY A 221 -10.22 15.54 -8.73
CA GLY A 221 -10.00 14.25 -9.41
C GLY A 221 -9.26 14.35 -10.74
N GLY A 222 -9.00 15.57 -11.24
CA GLY A 222 -8.24 15.80 -12.47
C GLY A 222 -6.75 15.44 -12.36
N ALA A 223 -6.13 15.23 -13.53
CA ALA A 223 -4.70 14.94 -13.64
C ALA A 223 -3.95 16.08 -14.34
N VAL A 224 -2.82 16.50 -13.75
CA VAL A 224 -2.00 17.61 -14.26
C VAL A 224 -0.55 17.19 -14.37
N VAL A 225 0.11 17.66 -15.43
CA VAL A 225 1.55 17.50 -15.64
C VAL A 225 2.20 18.86 -15.59
N VAL A 226 3.21 19.03 -14.73
CA VAL A 226 4.02 20.25 -14.63
C VAL A 226 5.42 19.99 -15.19
N PRO A 227 5.63 20.16 -16.52
CA PRO A 227 6.95 19.98 -17.10
C PRO A 227 7.88 21.12 -16.68
N GLY A 228 9.16 20.82 -16.47
CA GLY A 228 10.16 21.84 -16.17
C GLY A 228 11.57 21.28 -16.06
N GLY A 229 12.56 22.10 -16.43
CA GLY A 229 13.98 21.77 -16.28
C GLY A 229 14.43 21.69 -14.82
N PHE A 230 15.71 21.37 -14.61
CA PHE A 230 16.30 21.44 -13.28
C PHE A 230 16.26 22.89 -12.74
N GLY A 231 15.91 23.06 -11.47
CA GLY A 231 15.88 24.38 -10.82
C GLY A 231 14.68 25.28 -11.16
N THR A 232 13.69 24.82 -11.93
CA THR A 232 12.54 25.65 -12.34
C THR A 232 11.43 25.75 -11.29
N GLY A 233 11.67 25.35 -10.04
CA GLY A 233 10.70 25.49 -8.95
C GLY A 233 9.60 24.42 -8.88
N LYS A 234 9.74 23.27 -9.55
CA LYS A 234 8.75 22.15 -9.48
C LYS A 234 8.42 21.75 -8.04
N THR A 235 9.45 21.54 -7.21
CA THR A 235 9.28 21.19 -5.80
C THR A 235 8.58 22.29 -5.00
N VAL A 236 8.79 23.56 -5.35
CA VAL A 236 8.09 24.68 -4.69
C VAL A 236 6.60 24.63 -5.01
N ILE A 237 6.25 24.31 -6.26
CA ILE A 237 4.86 24.14 -6.69
C ILE A 237 4.23 22.99 -5.90
N GLU A 238 4.84 21.80 -5.92
CA GLU A 238 4.31 20.62 -5.21
C GLU A 238 4.14 20.87 -3.71
N GLN A 239 5.11 21.52 -3.05
CA GLN A 239 5.01 21.87 -1.63
C GLN A 239 3.92 22.91 -1.35
N SER A 240 3.71 23.88 -2.23
CA SER A 240 2.63 24.86 -2.09
C SER A 240 1.27 24.19 -2.24
N LEU A 241 1.11 23.30 -3.23
CA LEU A 241 -0.11 22.51 -3.41
C LEU A 241 -0.38 21.65 -2.17
N ALA A 242 0.63 20.95 -1.65
CA ALA A 242 0.49 20.13 -0.45
C ALA A 242 0.08 20.90 0.82
N LYS A 243 0.33 22.22 0.88
CA LYS A 243 0.04 23.04 2.07
C LYS A 243 -1.27 23.81 1.97
N TYR A 244 -1.64 24.23 0.76
CA TYR A 244 -2.68 25.24 0.55
C TYR A 244 -3.83 24.78 -0.34
N ALA A 245 -3.69 23.65 -1.03
CA ALA A 245 -4.79 23.09 -1.78
C ALA A 245 -5.89 22.60 -0.84
N ASP A 246 -7.14 22.73 -1.27
CA ASP A 246 -8.33 22.27 -0.57
C ASP A 246 -8.44 20.74 -0.67
N ALA A 247 -7.61 20.05 0.10
CA ALA A 247 -7.54 18.60 0.16
C ALA A 247 -7.40 18.13 1.60
N ASP A 248 -8.20 17.14 1.99
CA ASP A 248 -8.14 16.54 3.34
C ASP A 248 -6.86 15.73 3.57
N ILE A 249 -6.36 15.07 2.52
CA ILE A 249 -5.21 14.15 2.58
C ILE A 249 -4.31 14.40 1.38
N VAL A 250 -3.01 14.54 1.66
CA VAL A 250 -1.96 14.65 0.64
C VAL A 250 -1.09 13.41 0.66
N VAL A 251 -0.98 12.74 -0.49
CA VAL A 251 -0.03 11.64 -0.70
C VAL A 251 1.09 12.15 -1.59
N TYR A 252 2.30 12.23 -1.04
CA TYR A 252 3.49 12.70 -1.74
C TYR A 252 4.38 11.51 -2.12
N ILE A 253 4.63 11.32 -3.42
CA ILE A 253 5.50 10.26 -3.95
C ILE A 253 6.69 10.94 -4.63
N GLY A 254 7.89 10.72 -4.09
CA GLY A 254 9.15 11.28 -4.57
C GLY A 254 9.98 10.30 -5.38
#